data_AF-A0A2M9IAP3-F1
#
_entry.id   AF-A0A2M9IAP3-F1
#
_cell.length_a   1.000
_cell.length_b   1.000
_cell.length_c   1.000
_cell.angle_alpha   90.00
_cell.angle_beta   90.00
_cell.angle_gamma   90.00
#
_symmetry.space_group_name_H-M   'P 1'
#
loop_
_entity.id
_entity.type
_entity.pdbx_description
1 polymer ?
#
loop_
_entity_poly.entity_id
_entity_poly.type
_entity_poly.pdbx_seq_one_letter_code
_entity_poly.pdbx_strand_id
1 'polypeptide(L)'
;MTYSGSVHPSGSRTAIQPVTNWTPPACWYEPRSVAEFKKYVETMYEETINTPGQANYAKAAVGEFRNLYKDGEYKDYNADQADDGNWWVAVQNPDRVDDPASMQCSRLPFWVPNNEDPGVDQAVTPQVLAESAYNRIRLPDTKVTLAPLQVTKVNLPTWAWLDKAEFKEVSVTASLNVAGINIQATTTAKPVSLKLEPGTADAQTYPASGDCTLNTDGSIGEPYVKGKADEAPPCGIKYLRSSGGGTYKLRATITWQINWTGTGGTGGDLPDGTFGATQDITVQEIQAVNR
;
A
#
# COMPACT_ATOMS: atom_id res chain seq x y z
N MET A 1 -7.99 -6.78 -13.09
CA MET A 1 -6.61 -6.91 -12.52
C MET A 1 -6.52 -8.01 -11.46
N THR A 2 -5.40 -8.74 -11.37
CA THR A 2 -5.08 -9.72 -10.30
C THR A 2 -3.77 -9.37 -9.59
N TYR A 3 -3.58 -9.89 -8.38
CA TYR A 3 -2.40 -9.59 -7.55
C TYR A 3 -1.78 -10.87 -6.97
N SER A 4 -0.46 -10.92 -6.88
CA SER A 4 0.29 -12.01 -6.23
C SER A 4 1.49 -11.47 -5.43
N GLY A 5 2.08 -12.31 -4.56
CA GLY A 5 3.18 -11.93 -3.66
C GLY A 5 2.71 -11.56 -2.25
N SER A 6 3.40 -10.61 -1.61
CA SER A 6 3.09 -10.11 -0.26
C SER A 6 1.91 -9.14 -0.28
N VAL A 7 0.73 -9.64 -0.66
CA VAL A 7 -0.49 -8.86 -0.82
C VAL A 7 -1.27 -8.81 0.50
N HIS A 8 -1.74 -7.64 0.90
CA HIS A 8 -2.66 -7.51 2.04
C HIS A 8 -4.13 -7.75 1.57
N PRO A 9 -5.06 -8.17 2.45
CA PRO A 9 -6.46 -8.34 2.06
C PRO A 9 -7.11 -7.00 1.70
N SER A 10 -7.80 -6.90 0.57
CA SER A 10 -8.37 -5.62 0.12
C SER A 10 -9.16 -4.88 1.20
N GLY A 11 -8.96 -3.58 1.33
CA GLY A 11 -9.56 -2.74 2.38
C GLY A 11 -8.86 -2.79 3.75
N SER A 12 -7.66 -3.38 3.87
CA SER A 12 -6.90 -3.32 5.12
C SER A 12 -6.31 -1.93 5.38
N ARG A 13 -6.31 -1.52 6.65
CA ARG A 13 -5.68 -0.28 7.12
C ARG A 13 -4.17 -0.39 7.34
N THR A 14 -3.57 -1.56 7.09
CA THR A 14 -2.13 -1.80 7.27
C THR A 14 -1.31 -1.46 6.02
N ALA A 15 -1.83 -0.58 5.17
CA ALA A 15 -1.16 -0.18 3.94
C ALA A 15 0.03 0.74 4.23
N ILE A 16 1.08 0.57 3.44
CA ILE A 16 2.24 1.45 3.42
C ILE A 16 1.82 2.89 3.11
N GLN A 17 2.35 3.87 3.84
CA GLN A 17 2.00 5.28 3.68
C GLN A 17 3.11 6.04 2.93
N PRO A 18 2.85 6.63 1.75
CA PRO A 18 3.85 7.43 1.04
C PRO A 18 4.43 8.54 1.92
N VAL A 19 5.74 8.77 1.84
CA VAL A 19 6.40 9.89 2.55
C VAL A 19 6.17 11.24 1.88
N THR A 20 5.56 11.25 0.71
CA THR A 20 5.20 12.44 -0.07
C THR A 20 3.68 12.63 -0.09
N ASN A 21 3.20 13.69 -0.73
CA ASN A 21 1.78 13.91 -0.98
C ASN A 21 1.24 13.09 -2.18
N TRP A 22 2.07 12.25 -2.81
CA TRP A 22 1.62 11.34 -3.84
C TRP A 22 0.69 10.29 -3.27
N THR A 23 -0.30 9.90 -4.07
CA THR A 23 -1.21 8.82 -3.70
C THR A 23 -1.45 7.92 -4.91
N PRO A 24 -1.56 6.59 -4.73
CA PRO A 24 -1.80 5.66 -5.84
C PRO A 24 -3.09 5.95 -6.64
N PRO A 25 -3.29 5.43 -7.86
CA PRO A 25 -4.50 5.72 -8.62
C PRO A 25 -5.73 5.21 -7.85
N ALA A 26 -6.73 6.09 -7.68
CA ALA A 26 -8.01 5.74 -7.05
C ALA A 26 -8.98 5.07 -8.04
N CYS A 27 -8.69 5.16 -9.33
CA CYS A 27 -9.39 4.48 -10.42
C CYS A 27 -8.48 4.40 -11.64
N TRP A 28 -8.86 3.59 -12.63
CA TRP A 28 -8.23 3.52 -13.94
C TRP A 28 -9.26 3.09 -15.00
N TYR A 29 -8.88 3.15 -16.27
CA TYR A 29 -9.61 2.53 -17.37
C TYR A 29 -8.90 1.23 -17.77
N GLU A 30 -9.63 0.13 -17.85
CA GLU A 30 -9.12 -1.14 -18.37
C GLU A 30 -10.04 -1.69 -19.47
N PRO A 31 -9.48 -2.44 -20.44
CA PRO A 31 -10.26 -3.02 -21.52
C PRO A 31 -11.07 -4.23 -21.03
N ARG A 32 -12.17 -4.47 -21.73
CA ARG A 32 -13.01 -5.67 -21.67
C ARG A 32 -13.30 -6.11 -23.09
N SER A 33 -13.25 -7.42 -23.32
CA SER A 33 -13.75 -7.97 -24.57
C SER A 33 -15.24 -7.64 -24.73
N VAL A 34 -15.75 -7.68 -25.97
CA VAL A 34 -17.19 -7.48 -26.23
C VAL A 34 -18.05 -8.43 -25.39
N ALA A 35 -17.63 -9.69 -25.25
CA ALA A 35 -18.35 -10.68 -24.45
C ALA A 35 -18.40 -10.31 -22.95
N GLU A 36 -17.27 -9.88 -22.38
CA GLU A 36 -17.19 -9.45 -20.98
C GLU A 36 -17.99 -8.18 -20.73
N PHE A 37 -17.92 -7.21 -21.65
CA PHE A 37 -18.68 -5.97 -21.55
C PHE A 37 -20.18 -6.22 -21.66
N LYS A 38 -20.63 -6.99 -22.66
CA LYS A 38 -22.03 -7.40 -22.82
C LYS A 38 -22.55 -8.08 -21.55
N LYS A 39 -21.80 -9.04 -21.01
CA LYS A 39 -22.15 -9.72 -19.75
C LYS A 39 -22.29 -8.72 -18.61
N TYR A 40 -21.35 -7.79 -18.46
CA TYR A 40 -21.39 -6.77 -17.41
C TYR A 40 -22.64 -5.88 -17.50
N VAL A 41 -22.97 -5.37 -18.69
CA VAL A 41 -24.14 -4.49 -18.88
C VAL A 41 -25.44 -5.26 -18.62
N GLU A 42 -25.58 -6.47 -19.17
CA GLU A 42 -26.79 -7.28 -18.99
C GLU A 42 -26.97 -7.70 -17.51
N THR A 43 -25.90 -8.11 -16.83
CA THR A 43 -25.96 -8.42 -15.39
C THR A 43 -26.36 -7.21 -14.56
N MET A 44 -25.72 -6.04 -14.77
CA MET A 44 -26.08 -4.81 -14.05
C MET A 44 -27.56 -4.44 -14.24
N TYR A 45 -28.04 -4.56 -15.48
CA TYR A 45 -29.45 -4.31 -15.80
C TYR A 45 -30.34 -5.30 -15.06
N GLU A 46 -30.16 -6.61 -15.25
CA GLU A 46 -31.00 -7.65 -14.65
C GLU A 46 -31.06 -7.55 -13.12
N GLU A 47 -29.91 -7.35 -12.46
CA GLU A 47 -29.85 -7.19 -11.01
C GLU A 47 -30.63 -5.95 -10.54
N THR A 48 -30.45 -4.83 -11.22
CA THR A 48 -31.11 -3.57 -10.83
C THR A 48 -32.63 -3.61 -11.07
N ILE A 49 -33.10 -4.12 -12.21
CA ILE A 49 -34.53 -4.15 -12.51
C ILE A 49 -35.28 -5.07 -11.53
N ASN A 50 -34.65 -6.16 -11.11
CA ASN A 50 -35.23 -7.19 -10.25
C ASN A 50 -35.03 -6.95 -8.75
N THR A 51 -34.20 -5.98 -8.34
CA THR A 51 -33.98 -5.66 -6.92
C THR A 51 -35.27 -5.12 -6.27
N PRO A 52 -35.80 -5.78 -5.21
CA PRO A 52 -36.98 -5.32 -4.51
C PRO A 52 -36.79 -3.93 -3.90
N GLY A 53 -37.75 -3.02 -4.09
CA GLY A 53 -37.67 -1.66 -3.56
C GLY A 53 -36.70 -0.73 -4.31
N GLN A 54 -36.09 -1.18 -5.42
CA GLN A 54 -35.22 -0.33 -6.23
C GLN A 54 -35.98 0.88 -6.79
N ALA A 55 -35.40 2.07 -6.64
CA ALA A 55 -36.02 3.31 -7.08
C ALA A 55 -36.16 3.38 -8.61
N ASN A 56 -37.27 3.97 -9.09
CA ASN A 56 -37.58 4.07 -10.53
C ASN A 56 -36.51 4.80 -11.33
N TYR A 57 -35.87 5.83 -10.77
CA TYR A 57 -34.79 6.55 -11.45
C TYR A 57 -33.58 5.65 -11.73
N ALA A 58 -33.26 4.72 -10.83
CA ALA A 58 -32.16 3.80 -11.02
C ALA A 58 -32.47 2.76 -12.10
N LYS A 59 -33.72 2.27 -12.14
CA LYS A 59 -34.20 1.37 -13.21
C LYS A 59 -34.18 2.05 -14.58
N ALA A 60 -34.59 3.31 -14.65
CA ALA A 60 -34.51 4.11 -15.87
C ALA A 60 -33.05 4.28 -16.31
N ALA A 61 -32.16 4.67 -15.39
CA ALA A 61 -30.74 4.88 -15.69
C ALA A 61 -30.05 3.63 -16.27
N VAL A 62 -30.23 2.45 -15.67
CA VAL A 62 -29.62 1.21 -16.21
C VAL A 62 -30.26 0.80 -17.55
N GLY A 63 -31.53 1.13 -17.78
CA GLY A 63 -32.22 0.90 -19.04
C GLY A 63 -31.69 1.79 -20.17
N GLU A 64 -31.48 3.08 -19.89
CA GLU A 64 -30.86 4.02 -20.81
C GLU A 64 -29.41 3.63 -21.13
N PHE A 65 -28.64 3.30 -20.10
CA PHE A 65 -27.27 2.81 -20.24
C PHE A 65 -27.21 1.54 -21.11
N ARG A 66 -28.08 0.56 -20.83
CA ARG A 66 -28.16 -0.65 -21.65
C ARG A 66 -28.57 -0.35 -23.10
N ASN A 67 -29.55 0.54 -23.31
CA ASN A 67 -29.99 0.91 -24.65
C ASN A 67 -28.85 1.49 -25.47
N LEU A 68 -28.02 2.38 -24.89
CA LEU A 68 -26.87 2.96 -25.57
C LEU A 68 -25.95 1.90 -26.20
N TYR A 69 -25.72 0.80 -25.47
CA TYR A 69 -24.80 -0.28 -25.86
C TYR A 69 -25.45 -1.51 -26.50
N LYS A 70 -26.77 -1.57 -26.60
CA LYS A 70 -27.46 -2.73 -27.17
C LYS A 70 -28.24 -2.38 -28.43
N ASP A 71 -29.09 -1.37 -28.32
CA ASP A 71 -30.09 -1.05 -29.35
C ASP A 71 -29.86 0.34 -29.97
N GLY A 72 -28.97 1.14 -29.36
CA GLY A 72 -28.66 2.53 -29.70
C GLY A 72 -27.42 2.69 -30.59
N GLU A 73 -26.51 3.57 -30.15
CA GLU A 73 -25.29 3.95 -30.89
C GLU A 73 -24.39 2.73 -31.17
N TYR A 74 -24.18 1.90 -30.13
CA TYR A 74 -23.28 0.75 -30.20
C TYR A 74 -24.12 -0.53 -30.26
N LYS A 75 -24.65 -0.84 -31.44
CA LYS A 75 -25.57 -1.98 -31.63
C LYS A 75 -24.93 -3.30 -31.19
N ASP A 76 -25.70 -4.09 -30.45
CA ASP A 76 -25.28 -5.37 -29.85
C ASP A 76 -23.86 -5.33 -29.27
N TYR A 77 -23.51 -4.26 -28.55
CA TYR A 77 -22.22 -4.10 -27.87
C TYR A 77 -21.01 -4.12 -28.84
N ASN A 78 -21.20 -3.74 -30.10
CA ASN A 78 -20.23 -3.89 -31.19
C ASN A 78 -19.81 -5.36 -31.42
N ALA A 79 -20.73 -6.32 -31.30
CA ALA A 79 -20.47 -7.74 -31.54
C ALA A 79 -19.89 -8.05 -32.93
N ASP A 80 -20.23 -7.24 -33.93
CA ASP A 80 -19.69 -7.33 -35.29
C ASP A 80 -18.23 -6.86 -35.42
N GLN A 81 -17.71 -6.17 -34.40
CA GLN A 81 -16.34 -5.65 -34.32
C GLN A 81 -15.53 -6.32 -33.20
N ALA A 82 -15.98 -7.48 -32.70
CA ALA A 82 -15.39 -8.12 -31.52
C ALA A 82 -13.90 -8.46 -31.66
N ASP A 83 -13.41 -8.66 -32.89
CA ASP A 83 -12.01 -8.93 -33.20
C ASP A 83 -11.19 -7.66 -33.50
N ASP A 84 -11.84 -6.50 -33.61
CA ASP A 84 -11.22 -5.24 -34.07
C ASP A 84 -10.88 -4.29 -32.92
N GLY A 85 -11.38 -4.53 -31.72
CA GLY A 85 -11.16 -3.64 -30.58
C GLY A 85 -11.77 -4.14 -29.29
N ASN A 86 -11.74 -3.27 -28.28
CA ASN A 86 -12.22 -3.58 -26.94
C ASN A 86 -12.97 -2.39 -26.32
N TRP A 87 -13.83 -2.72 -25.38
CA TRP A 87 -14.51 -1.73 -24.53
C TRP A 87 -13.61 -1.31 -23.38
N TRP A 88 -13.33 -0.02 -23.26
CA TRP A 88 -12.61 0.52 -22.12
C TRP A 88 -13.59 1.03 -21.08
N VAL A 89 -13.45 0.54 -19.85
CA VAL A 89 -14.38 0.85 -18.75
C VAL A 89 -13.63 1.43 -17.58
N ALA A 90 -14.28 2.35 -16.86
CA ALA A 90 -13.77 2.83 -15.58
C ALA A 90 -13.84 1.73 -14.52
N VAL A 91 -12.76 1.58 -13.77
CA VAL A 91 -12.65 0.67 -12.63
C VAL A 91 -12.15 1.46 -11.43
N GLN A 92 -12.87 1.36 -10.33
CA GLN A 92 -12.47 1.95 -9.07
C GLN A 92 -11.41 1.08 -8.40
N ASN A 93 -10.43 1.71 -7.76
CA ASN A 93 -9.50 1.01 -6.90
C ASN A 93 -10.26 0.53 -5.65
N PRO A 94 -10.39 -0.80 -5.42
CA PRO A 94 -11.11 -1.34 -4.28
C PRO A 94 -10.54 -0.90 -2.92
N ASP A 95 -9.25 -0.52 -2.89
CA ASP A 95 -8.58 -0.04 -1.68
C ASP A 95 -8.76 1.48 -1.47
N ARG A 96 -9.47 2.15 -2.39
CA ARG A 96 -9.76 3.60 -2.34
C ARG A 96 -11.19 3.96 -2.77
N VAL A 97 -12.15 3.06 -2.59
CA VAL A 97 -13.56 3.32 -2.97
C VAL A 97 -14.18 4.50 -2.23
N ASP A 98 -13.76 4.73 -0.98
CA ASP A 98 -14.22 5.86 -0.16
C ASP A 98 -13.52 7.18 -0.52
N ASP A 99 -12.51 7.13 -1.38
CA ASP A 99 -11.81 8.31 -1.85
C ASP A 99 -12.63 9.00 -2.95
N PRO A 100 -12.92 10.32 -2.85
CA PRO A 100 -13.59 11.05 -3.93
C PRO A 100 -12.87 10.93 -5.29
N ALA A 101 -11.55 10.72 -5.29
CA ALA A 101 -10.78 10.50 -6.50
C ALA A 101 -11.16 9.21 -7.24
N SER A 102 -11.81 8.25 -6.58
CA SER A 102 -12.31 7.02 -7.23
C SER A 102 -13.36 7.30 -8.31
N MET A 103 -14.00 8.47 -8.26
CA MET A 103 -15.00 8.91 -9.23
C MET A 103 -14.41 9.75 -10.38
N GLN A 104 -13.08 9.99 -10.41
CA GLN A 104 -12.45 10.75 -11.50
C GLN A 104 -12.53 10.02 -12.85
N CYS A 105 -12.46 8.69 -12.83
CA CYS A 105 -12.73 7.85 -13.98
C CYS A 105 -14.24 7.74 -14.19
N SER A 106 -14.82 8.77 -14.81
CA SER A 106 -16.28 8.92 -14.99
C SER A 106 -16.75 8.80 -16.43
N ARG A 107 -15.83 8.62 -17.39
CA ARG A 107 -16.19 8.44 -18.80
C ARG A 107 -16.99 7.15 -18.94
N LEU A 108 -18.13 7.25 -19.63
CA LEU A 108 -18.92 6.07 -20.02
C LEU A 108 -18.04 5.10 -20.84
N PRO A 109 -18.31 3.79 -20.79
CA PRO A 109 -17.62 2.82 -21.62
C PRO A 109 -17.49 3.27 -23.08
N PHE A 110 -16.30 3.16 -23.62
CA PHE A 110 -15.98 3.63 -24.97
C PHE A 110 -15.19 2.58 -25.74
N TRP A 111 -15.38 2.57 -27.05
CA TRP A 111 -14.70 1.64 -27.95
C TRP A 111 -13.29 2.14 -28.28
N VAL A 112 -12.32 1.23 -28.28
CA VAL A 112 -10.95 1.51 -28.73
C VAL A 112 -10.52 0.37 -29.65
N PRO A 113 -10.12 0.67 -30.91
CA PRO A 113 -9.55 -0.32 -31.81
C PRO A 113 -8.27 -0.96 -31.26
N ASN A 114 -7.98 -2.17 -31.71
CA ASN A 114 -6.78 -2.89 -31.29
C ASN A 114 -5.52 -2.11 -31.67
N ASN A 115 -4.56 -2.06 -30.73
CA ASN A 115 -3.29 -1.33 -30.85
C ASN A 115 -3.41 0.20 -30.94
N GLU A 116 -4.58 0.78 -30.67
CA GLU A 116 -4.74 2.22 -30.53
C GLU A 116 -4.62 2.67 -29.06
N ASP A 117 -4.22 3.93 -28.87
CA ASP A 117 -4.21 4.59 -27.56
C ASP A 117 -5.67 4.92 -27.15
N PRO A 118 -6.14 4.50 -25.97
CA PRO A 118 -7.45 4.85 -25.44
C PRO A 118 -7.70 6.36 -25.30
N GLY A 119 -6.64 7.18 -25.28
CA GLY A 119 -6.75 8.64 -25.24
C GLY A 119 -7.33 9.15 -23.92
N VAL A 120 -7.03 8.47 -22.81
CA VAL A 120 -7.44 8.86 -21.45
C VAL A 120 -6.26 8.77 -20.49
N ASP A 121 -6.12 9.77 -19.61
CA ASP A 121 -4.96 9.94 -18.73
C ASP A 121 -4.73 8.78 -17.74
N GLN A 122 -5.76 7.96 -17.47
CA GLN A 122 -5.70 6.81 -16.56
C GLN A 122 -5.96 5.48 -17.26
N ALA A 123 -5.61 5.35 -18.54
CA ALA A 123 -5.55 4.04 -19.19
C ALA A 123 -4.59 3.12 -18.42
N VAL A 124 -4.97 1.86 -18.24
CA VAL A 124 -4.13 0.90 -17.53
C VAL A 124 -2.81 0.69 -18.26
N THR A 125 -1.72 0.94 -17.54
CA THR A 125 -0.33 0.75 -17.99
C THR A 125 0.43 -0.07 -16.95
N PRO A 126 1.64 -0.60 -17.26
CA PRO A 126 2.50 -1.19 -16.24
C PRO A 126 2.74 -0.26 -15.04
N GLN A 127 2.79 1.06 -15.24
CA GLN A 127 2.89 2.01 -14.13
C GLN A 127 1.63 2.00 -13.26
N VAL A 128 0.43 2.08 -13.85
CA VAL A 128 -0.83 1.97 -13.08
C VAL A 128 -0.91 0.65 -12.30
N LEU A 129 -0.41 -0.45 -12.88
CA LEU A 129 -0.28 -1.72 -12.18
C LEU A 129 0.70 -1.63 -11.00
N ALA A 130 1.86 -1.00 -11.17
CA ALA A 130 2.85 -0.84 -10.11
C ALA A 130 2.35 0.03 -8.95
N GLU A 131 1.67 1.13 -9.28
CA GLU A 131 1.08 2.03 -8.30
C GLU A 131 -0.10 1.36 -7.58
N SER A 132 -0.88 0.52 -8.28
CA SER A 132 -1.92 -0.30 -7.64
C SER A 132 -1.33 -1.39 -6.74
N ALA A 133 -0.21 -2.00 -7.16
CA ALA A 133 0.54 -2.96 -6.35
C ALA A 133 1.14 -2.32 -5.09
N TYR A 134 1.64 -1.08 -5.17
CA TYR A 134 2.09 -0.27 -4.02
C TYR A 134 1.02 -0.23 -2.92
N ASN A 135 -0.21 0.10 -3.31
CA ASN A 135 -1.34 0.16 -2.37
C ASN A 135 -1.53 -1.16 -1.63
N ARG A 136 -1.25 -2.29 -2.30
CA ARG A 136 -1.50 -3.64 -1.80
C ARG A 136 -0.34 -4.29 -1.06
N ILE A 137 0.80 -3.63 -0.93
CA ILE A 137 1.95 -4.18 -0.21
C ILE A 137 1.56 -4.49 1.24
N ARG A 138 1.81 -5.73 1.64
CA ARG A 138 1.75 -6.18 3.02
C ARG A 138 3.14 -6.15 3.61
N LEU A 139 3.32 -5.28 4.59
CA LEU A 139 4.53 -5.21 5.39
C LEU A 139 4.40 -6.10 6.64
N PRO A 140 5.53 -6.60 7.18
CA PRO A 140 5.54 -7.22 8.51
C PRO A 140 5.09 -6.21 9.58
N ASP A 141 4.64 -6.72 10.74
CA ASP A 141 4.28 -5.85 11.86
C ASP A 141 5.54 -5.12 12.35
N THR A 142 5.42 -3.84 12.68
CA THR A 142 6.57 -2.95 12.91
C THR A 142 7.12 -3.04 14.35
N LYS A 143 7.05 -4.20 14.99
CA LYS A 143 7.55 -4.35 16.35
C LYS A 143 9.07 -4.47 16.35
N VAL A 144 9.72 -3.33 16.57
CA VAL A 144 11.16 -3.25 16.81
C VAL A 144 11.53 -4.10 18.01
N THR A 145 12.60 -4.89 17.88
CA THR A 145 13.14 -5.66 18.99
C THR A 145 13.93 -4.75 19.91
N LEU A 146 13.70 -4.86 21.23
CA LEU A 146 14.32 -4.00 22.23
C LEU A 146 15.07 -4.83 23.28
N ALA A 147 16.20 -4.30 23.76
CA ALA A 147 16.90 -4.81 24.92
C ALA A 147 17.35 -3.66 25.85
N PRO A 148 16.85 -3.58 27.10
CA PRO A 148 15.81 -4.43 27.70
C PRO A 148 14.45 -4.36 26.99
N LEU A 149 13.69 -5.46 27.03
CA LEU A 149 12.35 -5.54 26.43
C LEU A 149 11.32 -4.86 27.33
N GLN A 150 10.58 -3.88 26.79
CA GLN A 150 9.42 -3.18 27.39
C GLN A 150 9.64 -2.42 28.71
N VAL A 151 10.51 -2.90 29.61
CA VAL A 151 10.85 -2.28 30.88
C VAL A 151 12.33 -1.94 30.89
N THR A 152 12.63 -0.65 30.94
CA THR A 152 13.99 -0.13 31.06
C THR A 152 14.13 0.74 32.30
N LYS A 153 15.32 1.27 32.52
CA LYS A 153 15.66 2.11 33.68
C LYS A 153 16.12 3.48 33.22
N VAL A 154 15.92 4.48 34.07
CA VAL A 154 16.47 5.82 33.87
C VAL A 154 17.97 5.71 33.65
N ASN A 155 18.48 6.42 32.64
CA ASN A 155 19.88 6.44 32.20
C ASN A 155 20.43 5.11 31.67
N LEU A 156 19.62 4.05 31.51
CA LEU A 156 20.03 2.81 30.87
C LEU A 156 19.74 2.88 29.36
N PRO A 157 20.76 2.73 28.48
CA PRO A 157 20.53 2.60 27.06
C PRO A 157 19.71 1.34 26.73
N THR A 158 18.60 1.53 26.03
CA THR A 158 17.78 0.49 25.42
C THR A 158 18.18 0.34 23.97
N TRP A 159 18.77 -0.80 23.62
CA TRP A 159 19.14 -1.19 22.27
C TRP A 159 17.89 -1.49 21.46
N ALA A 160 17.91 -1.15 20.18
CA ALA A 160 16.82 -1.34 19.24
C ALA A 160 17.35 -1.88 17.91
N TRP A 161 16.71 -2.90 17.35
CA TRP A 161 17.05 -3.43 16.02
C TRP A 161 15.84 -4.09 15.36
N LEU A 162 15.96 -4.29 14.05
CA LEU A 162 15.01 -5.07 13.26
C LEU A 162 15.52 -6.49 13.08
N ASP A 163 14.63 -7.48 13.20
CA ASP A 163 14.95 -8.86 12.85
C ASP A 163 15.11 -8.97 11.32
N LYS A 164 16.32 -9.27 10.87
CA LYS A 164 16.66 -9.39 9.44
C LYS A 164 15.88 -10.50 8.73
N ALA A 165 15.40 -11.51 9.46
CA ALA A 165 14.56 -12.57 8.89
C ALA A 165 13.13 -12.09 8.61
N GLU A 166 12.62 -11.15 9.40
CA GLU A 166 11.28 -10.57 9.29
C GLU A 166 11.26 -9.36 8.35
N PHE A 167 12.20 -8.43 8.54
CA PHE A 167 12.31 -7.17 7.80
C PHE A 167 13.24 -7.32 6.60
N LYS A 168 12.77 -8.08 5.61
CA LYS A 168 13.39 -8.25 4.30
C LYS A 168 12.54 -7.59 3.21
N GLU A 169 13.08 -7.56 1.99
CA GLU A 169 12.30 -7.09 0.84
C GLU A 169 11.02 -7.91 0.65
N VAL A 170 9.96 -7.21 0.28
CA VAL A 170 8.68 -7.81 -0.09
C VAL A 170 8.22 -7.24 -1.42
N SER A 171 7.50 -8.03 -2.21
CA SER A 171 7.03 -7.60 -3.51
C SER A 171 5.57 -7.99 -3.75
N VAL A 172 4.87 -7.16 -4.51
CA VAL A 172 3.54 -7.44 -5.05
C VAL A 172 3.60 -7.31 -6.56
N THR A 173 3.11 -8.32 -7.26
CA THR A 173 2.91 -8.27 -8.71
C THR A 173 1.45 -8.06 -9.02
N ALA A 174 1.12 -6.97 -9.70
CA ALA A 174 -0.17 -6.74 -10.31
C ALA A 174 -0.13 -7.17 -11.78
N SER A 175 -1.16 -7.87 -12.23
CA SER A 175 -1.24 -8.38 -13.60
C SER A 175 -2.62 -8.10 -14.19
N LEU A 176 -2.64 -7.85 -15.50
CA LEU A 176 -3.84 -7.73 -16.29
C LEU A 176 -3.65 -8.53 -17.58
N ASN A 177 -4.47 -9.57 -17.74
CA ASN A 177 -4.53 -10.38 -18.94
C ASN A 177 -6.00 -10.49 -19.40
N VAL A 178 -6.43 -9.54 -20.22
CA VAL A 178 -7.79 -9.45 -20.75
C VAL A 178 -7.72 -8.81 -22.14
N ALA A 179 -8.67 -9.12 -23.02
CA ALA A 179 -8.85 -8.33 -24.25
C ALA A 179 -7.58 -8.21 -25.13
N GLY A 180 -6.72 -9.24 -25.14
CA GLY A 180 -5.45 -9.25 -25.88
C GLY A 180 -4.32 -8.41 -25.24
N ILE A 181 -4.61 -7.68 -24.15
CA ILE A 181 -3.62 -6.98 -23.34
C ILE A 181 -3.11 -7.91 -22.25
N ASN A 182 -1.80 -8.13 -22.24
CA ASN A 182 -1.10 -8.91 -21.23
C ASN A 182 0.06 -8.11 -20.65
N ILE A 183 -0.21 -7.40 -19.56
CA ILE A 183 0.76 -6.56 -18.86
C ILE A 183 0.83 -6.93 -17.38
N GLN A 184 2.01 -6.75 -16.81
CA GLN A 184 2.25 -6.92 -15.39
C GLN A 184 3.25 -5.88 -14.89
N ALA A 185 3.20 -5.61 -13.60
CA ALA A 185 4.25 -4.89 -12.89
C ALA A 185 4.45 -5.47 -11.49
N THR A 186 5.71 -5.57 -11.08
CA THR A 186 6.15 -5.99 -9.76
C THR A 186 6.69 -4.79 -9.02
N THR A 187 6.05 -4.43 -7.92
CA THR A 187 6.48 -3.39 -7.00
C THR A 187 7.16 -4.04 -5.79
N THR A 188 8.37 -3.59 -5.47
CA THR A 188 9.21 -4.13 -4.42
C THR A 188 9.47 -3.05 -3.37
N ALA A 189 9.20 -3.37 -2.10
CA ALA A 189 9.51 -2.54 -0.95
C ALA A 189 10.70 -3.12 -0.18
N LYS A 190 11.75 -2.31 0.02
CA LYS A 190 12.97 -2.67 0.73
C LYS A 190 13.14 -1.78 1.96
N PRO A 191 13.35 -2.32 3.18
CA PRO A 191 13.54 -1.49 4.36
C PRO A 191 14.89 -0.77 4.29
N VAL A 192 14.91 0.53 4.58
CA VAL A 192 16.12 1.36 4.46
C VAL A 192 16.47 2.15 5.72
N SER A 193 15.49 2.44 6.59
CA SER A 193 15.76 3.08 7.87
C SER A 193 14.67 2.79 8.91
N LEU A 194 15.03 2.92 10.17
CA LEU A 194 14.13 2.89 11.32
C LEU A 194 14.24 4.22 12.07
N LYS A 195 13.13 4.96 12.16
CA LYS A 195 12.97 6.12 13.02
C LYS A 195 12.46 5.70 14.39
N LEU A 196 13.15 6.11 15.44
CA LEU A 196 12.72 5.96 16.83
C LEU A 196 12.32 7.31 17.42
N GLU A 197 11.07 7.39 17.87
CA GLU A 197 10.52 8.56 18.57
C GLU A 197 10.14 8.14 20.01
N PRO A 198 10.90 8.56 21.03
CA PRO A 198 10.74 8.06 22.40
C PRO A 198 9.38 8.35 23.07
N GLY A 199 8.55 9.22 22.50
CA GLY A 199 7.27 9.62 23.11
C GLY A 199 7.40 10.56 24.31
N THR A 200 8.60 11.10 24.54
CA THR A 200 8.90 12.12 25.56
C THR A 200 10.11 12.96 25.14
N ALA A 201 10.17 14.20 25.61
CA ALA A 201 11.36 15.05 25.46
C ALA A 201 12.48 14.67 26.45
N ASP A 202 12.13 13.95 27.53
CA ASP A 202 13.06 13.48 28.55
C ASP A 202 13.76 12.17 28.11
N ALA A 203 14.29 12.14 26.89
CA ALA A 203 14.99 11.00 26.32
C ALA A 203 16.06 11.42 25.30
N GLN A 204 17.08 10.59 25.15
CA GLN A 204 18.11 10.70 24.11
C GLN A 204 18.00 9.51 23.17
N THR A 205 18.14 9.74 21.87
CA THR A 205 18.19 8.68 20.85
C THR A 205 19.63 8.37 20.46
N TYR A 206 19.83 7.16 19.93
CA TYR A 206 21.05 6.70 19.31
C TYR A 206 20.70 6.18 17.92
N PRO A 207 21.27 6.74 16.84
CA PRO A 207 22.03 7.99 16.81
C PRO A 207 21.17 9.17 17.29
N ALA A 208 21.77 10.35 17.54
CA ALA A 208 21.06 11.52 18.07
C ALA A 208 19.90 12.01 17.17
N SER A 209 19.91 11.67 15.88
CA SER A 209 18.77 11.92 14.98
C SER A 209 17.56 11.04 15.31
N GLY A 210 17.76 9.88 15.95
CA GLY A 210 16.77 8.80 16.07
C GLY A 210 16.55 8.03 14.77
N ASP A 211 17.29 8.34 13.70
CA ASP A 211 17.23 7.66 12.41
C ASP A 211 18.34 6.62 12.31
N CYS A 212 17.97 5.35 12.44
CA CYS A 212 18.86 4.22 12.30
C CYS A 212 18.85 3.74 10.83
N THR A 213 19.92 4.02 10.10
CA THR A 213 20.07 3.61 8.69
C THR A 213 20.55 2.16 8.59
N LEU A 214 20.51 1.61 7.37
CA LEU A 214 21.12 0.31 7.07
C LEU A 214 22.61 0.29 7.43
N ASN A 215 23.02 -0.78 8.09
CA ASN A 215 24.41 -1.19 8.23
C ASN A 215 24.94 -1.76 6.91
N THR A 216 26.25 -1.92 6.80
CA THR A 216 26.93 -2.49 5.63
C THR A 216 26.42 -3.89 5.26
N ASP A 217 25.96 -4.67 6.23
CA ASP A 217 25.41 -6.02 6.01
C ASP A 217 23.92 -6.02 5.63
N GLY A 218 23.27 -4.85 5.57
CA GLY A 218 21.85 -4.68 5.30
C GLY A 218 20.93 -4.86 6.52
N SER A 219 21.46 -4.95 7.74
CA SER A 219 20.65 -4.89 8.97
C SER A 219 20.36 -3.46 9.41
N ILE A 220 19.37 -3.25 10.29
CA ILE A 220 19.11 -1.96 10.95
C ILE A 220 19.21 -2.16 12.45
N GLY A 221 20.12 -1.40 13.08
CA GLY A 221 20.53 -1.62 14.48
C GLY A 221 21.43 -2.84 14.64
N GLU A 222 21.67 -3.26 15.87
CA GLU A 222 22.47 -4.46 16.17
C GLU A 222 21.79 -5.24 17.31
N PRO A 223 21.62 -6.57 17.18
CA PRO A 223 21.19 -7.40 18.29
C PRO A 223 22.11 -7.25 19.50
N TYR A 224 21.53 -6.99 20.68
CA TYR A 224 22.30 -6.85 21.90
C TYR A 224 22.97 -8.17 22.28
N VAL A 225 24.28 -8.11 22.58
CA VAL A 225 25.06 -9.25 23.09
C VAL A 225 25.59 -8.91 24.49
N LYS A 226 25.54 -9.91 25.39
CA LYS A 226 26.12 -9.77 26.74
C LYS A 226 27.58 -9.35 26.65
N GLY A 227 27.94 -8.30 27.39
CA GLY A 227 29.27 -7.69 27.35
C GLY A 227 29.27 -6.26 26.81
N LYS A 228 28.21 -5.85 26.09
CA LYS A 228 28.06 -4.50 25.53
C LYS A 228 27.27 -3.53 26.43
N ALA A 229 27.21 -3.81 27.74
CA ALA A 229 26.38 -3.02 28.67
C ALA A 229 26.86 -1.55 28.80
N ASP A 230 28.16 -1.33 28.64
CA ASP A 230 28.79 0.00 28.72
C ASP A 230 28.92 0.69 27.36
N GLU A 231 28.49 0.04 26.27
CA GLU A 231 28.53 0.59 24.92
C GLU A 231 27.24 1.34 24.58
N ALA A 232 27.37 2.42 23.82
CA ALA A 232 26.22 3.08 23.22
C ALA A 232 25.67 2.21 22.09
N PRO A 233 24.34 1.95 22.05
CA PRO A 233 23.76 1.18 20.96
C PRO A 233 23.93 1.92 19.62
N PRO A 234 24.15 1.21 18.50
CA PRO A 234 24.14 1.83 17.17
C PRO A 234 22.74 2.35 16.80
N CYS A 235 21.69 1.72 17.35
CA CYS A 235 20.32 2.16 17.27
C CYS A 235 19.64 1.93 18.62
N GLY A 236 19.04 2.95 19.22
CA GLY A 236 18.46 2.82 20.56
C GLY A 236 18.00 4.12 21.19
N ILE A 237 17.62 4.04 22.47
CA ILE A 237 17.04 5.14 23.24
C ILE A 237 17.53 5.05 24.69
N LYS A 238 17.80 6.19 25.32
CA LYS A 238 18.02 6.30 26.76
C LYS A 238 17.07 7.32 27.36
N TYR A 239 16.18 6.86 28.21
CA TYR A 239 15.24 7.72 28.92
C TYR A 239 15.93 8.38 30.11
N LEU A 240 15.67 9.68 30.28
CA LEU A 240 16.25 10.52 31.34
C LEU A 240 15.32 10.65 32.54
N ARG A 241 14.07 10.16 32.42
CA ARG A 241 13.05 10.26 33.48
C ARG A 241 12.16 9.04 33.54
N SER A 242 11.77 8.67 34.76
CA SER A 242 10.79 7.62 35.02
C SER A 242 9.44 7.91 34.36
N SER A 243 8.77 6.87 33.86
CA SER A 243 7.39 6.98 33.37
C SER A 243 6.36 6.98 34.51
N GLY A 244 6.82 6.89 35.77
CA GLY A 244 5.96 6.85 36.95
C GLY A 244 5.06 5.61 36.96
N GLY A 245 3.76 5.83 37.18
CA GLY A 245 2.74 4.77 37.07
C GLY A 245 2.26 4.48 35.64
N GLY A 246 2.79 5.19 34.63
CA GLY A 246 2.40 5.06 33.23
C GLY A 246 3.51 4.50 32.33
N THR A 247 3.35 4.70 31.02
CA THR A 247 4.30 4.27 29.98
C THR A 247 4.59 5.41 29.00
N TYR A 248 5.79 5.43 28.43
CA TYR A 248 6.06 6.22 27.24
C TYR A 248 5.62 5.47 25.99
N LYS A 249 5.08 6.22 25.02
CA LYS A 249 4.64 5.68 23.73
C LYS A 249 5.77 5.78 22.72
N LEU A 250 6.64 4.77 22.70
CA LEU A 250 7.71 4.68 21.72
C LEU A 250 7.08 4.42 20.35
N ARG A 251 7.20 5.37 19.43
CA ARG A 251 6.85 5.15 18.03
C ARG A 251 8.09 4.71 17.26
N ALA A 252 7.96 3.57 16.58
CA ALA A 252 8.95 3.03 15.68
C ALA A 252 8.38 3.05 14.27
N THR A 253 9.03 3.78 13.36
CA THR A 253 8.58 3.94 11.98
C THR A 253 9.67 3.48 11.03
N ILE A 254 9.37 2.48 10.20
CA ILE A 254 10.31 1.98 9.19
C ILE A 254 10.02 2.70 7.88
N THR A 255 11.08 3.18 7.23
CA THR A 255 11.02 3.68 5.85
C THR A 255 11.40 2.56 4.89
N TRP A 256 10.61 2.42 3.85
CA TRP A 256 10.74 1.42 2.78
C TRP A 256 10.98 2.15 1.47
N GLN A 257 12.12 1.86 0.85
CA GLN A 257 12.40 2.28 -0.52
C GLN A 257 11.56 1.44 -1.48
N ILE A 258 10.92 2.09 -2.45
CA ILE A 258 10.02 1.39 -3.38
C ILE A 258 10.47 1.58 -4.83
N ASN A 259 10.70 0.45 -5.49
CA ASN A 259 10.95 0.39 -6.92
C ASN A 259 9.99 -0.59 -7.59
N TRP A 260 9.88 -0.51 -8.90
CA TRP A 260 9.07 -1.43 -9.67
C TRP A 260 9.66 -1.75 -11.04
N THR A 261 9.26 -2.91 -11.56
CA THR A 261 9.59 -3.38 -12.91
C THR A 261 8.34 -3.93 -13.57
N GLY A 262 8.23 -3.89 -14.90
CA GLY A 262 7.02 -4.31 -15.60
C GLY A 262 7.26 -4.77 -17.04
N THR A 263 6.17 -5.17 -17.69
CA THR A 263 6.16 -5.64 -19.08
C THR A 263 6.81 -4.63 -20.01
N GLY A 264 7.58 -5.11 -20.99
CA GLY A 264 8.28 -4.24 -21.96
C GLY A 264 9.54 -3.59 -21.40
N GLY A 265 10.03 -4.02 -20.23
CA GLY A 265 11.23 -3.45 -19.61
C GLY A 265 10.99 -2.09 -18.95
N THR A 266 9.71 -1.70 -18.76
CA THR A 266 9.35 -0.51 -18.00
C THR A 266 9.71 -0.69 -16.53
N GLY A 267 10.00 0.40 -15.84
CA GLY A 267 10.25 0.39 -14.41
C GLY A 267 10.69 1.75 -13.92
N GLY A 268 10.94 1.84 -12.62
CA GLY A 268 11.41 3.05 -11.99
C GLY A 268 11.17 3.01 -10.49
N ASP A 269 11.28 4.18 -9.88
CA ASP A 269 11.01 4.36 -8.46
C ASP A 269 9.56 4.81 -8.26
N LEU A 270 8.99 4.40 -7.14
CA LEU A 270 7.79 5.01 -6.57
C LEU A 270 8.20 5.75 -5.30
N PRO A 271 7.36 6.66 -4.78
CA PRO A 271 7.66 7.33 -3.53
C PRO A 271 7.97 6.31 -2.43
N ASP A 272 8.99 6.58 -1.63
CA ASP A 272 9.24 5.77 -0.44
C ASP A 272 8.01 5.77 0.45
N GLY A 273 7.83 4.68 1.19
CA GLY A 273 6.70 4.53 2.08
C GLY A 273 7.12 4.23 3.50
N THR A 274 6.27 4.57 4.45
CA THR A 274 6.49 4.34 5.88
C THR A 274 5.41 3.46 6.46
N PHE A 275 5.82 2.66 7.43
CA PHE A 275 4.92 1.89 8.27
C PHE A 275 5.49 1.83 9.67
N GLY A 276 4.63 2.03 10.67
CA GLY A 276 5.08 2.20 12.04
C GLY A 276 4.13 1.59 13.05
N ALA A 277 4.68 1.24 14.20
CA ALA A 277 3.95 0.74 15.34
C ALA A 277 4.33 1.55 16.60
N THR A 278 3.42 1.59 17.56
CA THR A 278 3.69 2.16 18.88
C THR A 278 3.84 1.04 19.89
N GLN A 279 4.91 1.13 20.69
CA GLN A 279 5.21 0.20 21.78
C GLN A 279 5.23 0.96 23.11
N ASP A 280 4.62 0.38 24.13
CA ASP A 280 4.60 0.95 25.47
C ASP A 280 5.87 0.60 26.22
N ILE A 281 6.58 1.62 26.70
CA ILE A 281 7.84 1.46 27.45
C ILE A 281 7.66 1.97 28.87
N THR A 282 7.89 1.09 29.85
CA THR A 282 7.96 1.43 31.27
C THR A 282 9.40 1.80 31.62
N VAL A 283 9.60 2.98 32.20
CA VAL A 283 10.91 3.44 32.64
C VAL A 283 10.92 3.55 34.16
N GLN A 284 11.72 2.72 34.80
CA GLN A 284 11.86 2.69 36.24
C GLN A 284 13.06 3.53 36.70
N GLU A 285 12.93 4.17 37.84
CA GLU A 285 14.06 4.81 38.51
C GLU A 285 14.63 3.84 39.55
N ILE A 286 15.94 3.60 39.50
CA ILE A 286 16.63 2.90 40.59
C ILE A 286 17.07 3.95 41.59
N GLN A 287 16.55 3.85 42.82
CA GLN A 287 17.11 4.54 43.98
C GLN A 287 18.02 3.55 44.72
N ALA A 288 19.33 3.77 44.68
CA ALA A 288 20.26 3.01 45.52
C ALA A 288 20.18 3.54 46.95
N VAL A 289 19.68 2.72 47.88
CA VAL A 289 19.78 3.03 49.31
C VAL A 289 21.14 2.53 49.78
N ASN A 290 22.11 3.44 49.93
CA ASN A 290 23.32 3.13 50.67
C ASN A 290 22.94 3.02 52.15
N ARG A 291 23.12 1.82 52.72
CA ARG A 291 23.10 1.58 54.17
C ARG A 291 24.52 1.50 54.70
#